data_AF-A0A7Y8F1F4-F1
#
_entry.id   AF-A0A7Y8F1F4-F1
#
_cell.length_a   1.000
_cell.length_b   1.000
_cell.length_c   1.000
_cell.angle_alpha   90.00
_cell.angle_beta   90.00
_cell.angle_gamma   90.00
#
_symmetry.space_group_name_H-M   'P 1'
#
loop_
_entity.id
_entity.type
_entity.pdbx_description
1 polymer ?
#
loop_
_entity_poly.entity_id
_entity_poly.type
_entity_poly.pdbx_seq_one_letter_code
_entity_poly.pdbx_strand_id
1 'polypeptide(L)'
;MNHFEPLWAKYYAPHLTKTEIGQLRRAKEGSQSILLADIIQKQGFDAGRRVYMPVATKKDVPGRNHYVVAGLIEEHGDTDWDQQCLFANTLRIATPNDDDYATPKARVVVAPLHILTIEFDDRNIAFFQQQLGWLRSSGTKLDSVVGQFVAHLRDRYADVAGLTVVYSGHKSLHFHFVLATEFLTGAVPEPTSARLGFQKAWDRLRDEFENFAAFNLAAGKKADTSLRQPESFRRIPGGMRLNDKPDHIFDVPVGEPLFQGVMWEHLPLARRGGGKGALLDPADFMMAPISPRRISAQATAKTPAAQTGEDIHASLKLADIFDGMTGQPRFSHLDRSSGEPVAYFYNHPADQNATSVMRADFATVLVQGANPLNLTNVSDVTHGLLMNRLPRPLGDMLDIWSDDFHRQHVGPGGRVRSTVEAEFAEQARDHKTATEAMSAILIGSLTENVRRPETHLLCAPEGISKTRSLMAAAPDLIANFRREGLPSWLMFAFPTYKGAEEKAAEFSALHADDMGDMVPVVVRSFDRIYRDLCPDPQKRLSHERAAMGGYDSRMEMIRAEQSRVAQAIDGGSRSQRERTSSMAAAKTMAATSTHQPTIDAGISAAGTGQATWRTRPQS
;
A
#
# COMPACT_ATOMS: atom_id res chain seq x y z
N MET A 1 -2.36 -28.00 13.32
CA MET A 1 -1.17 -28.21 12.46
C MET A 1 -0.53 -26.85 12.25
N ASN A 2 0.78 -26.67 12.42
CA ASN A 2 1.43 -25.36 12.27
C ASN A 2 1.43 -24.93 10.79
N HIS A 3 0.66 -23.88 10.46
CA HIS A 3 0.51 -23.38 9.08
C HIS A 3 1.83 -22.93 8.44
N PHE A 4 2.86 -22.59 9.24
CA PHE A 4 4.14 -22.10 8.74
C PHE A 4 5.17 -23.20 8.47
N GLU A 5 4.93 -24.42 8.96
CA GLU A 5 5.91 -25.52 8.80
C GLU A 5 6.18 -25.86 7.33
N PRO A 6 5.18 -25.95 6.43
CA PRO A 6 5.43 -26.15 5.00
C PRO A 6 6.24 -25.01 4.37
N LEU A 7 5.98 -23.76 4.78
CA LEU A 7 6.72 -22.59 4.30
C LEU A 7 8.18 -22.62 4.76
N TRP A 8 8.43 -22.94 6.02
CA TRP A 8 9.80 -23.03 6.54
C TRP A 8 10.56 -24.19 5.90
N ALA A 9 9.93 -25.36 5.75
CA ALA A 9 10.56 -26.51 5.11
C ALA A 9 10.93 -26.22 3.65
N LYS A 10 10.07 -25.52 2.91
CA LYS A 10 10.28 -25.23 1.49
C LYS A 10 11.24 -24.07 1.25
N TYR A 11 11.06 -22.95 1.95
CA TYR A 11 11.74 -21.70 1.64
C TYR A 11 12.86 -21.33 2.62
N TYR A 12 12.76 -21.69 3.90
CA TYR A 12 13.75 -21.26 4.90
C TYR A 12 14.86 -22.30 5.09
N ALA A 13 14.51 -23.58 5.16
CA ALA A 13 15.43 -24.68 5.38
C ALA A 13 16.57 -24.81 4.34
N PRO A 14 16.42 -24.39 3.08
CA PRO A 14 17.54 -24.34 2.13
C PRO A 14 18.63 -23.34 2.51
N HIS A 15 18.29 -22.28 3.27
CA HIS A 15 19.20 -21.17 3.58
C HIS A 15 19.62 -21.12 5.04
N LEU A 16 18.83 -21.73 5.93
CA LEU A 16 19.02 -21.72 7.37
C LEU A 16 19.38 -23.11 7.89
N THR A 17 20.20 -23.15 8.94
CA THR A 17 20.51 -24.41 9.62
C THR A 17 19.33 -24.90 10.45
N LYS A 18 19.36 -26.18 10.85
CA LYS A 18 18.37 -26.75 11.79
C LYS A 18 18.24 -25.93 13.08
N THR A 19 19.33 -25.31 13.53
CA THR A 19 19.36 -24.47 14.73
C THR A 19 18.50 -23.22 14.56
N GLU A 20 18.70 -22.48 13.46
CA GLU A 20 17.92 -21.27 13.15
C GLU A 20 16.43 -21.60 12.93
N ILE A 21 16.13 -22.65 12.17
CA ILE A 21 14.73 -23.10 11.98
C ILE A 21 14.09 -23.48 13.33
N GLY A 22 14.86 -24.15 14.21
CA GLY A 22 14.40 -24.46 15.56
C GLY A 22 14.08 -23.22 16.40
N GLN A 23 14.79 -22.09 16.20
CA GLN A 23 14.45 -20.82 16.86
C GLN A 23 13.10 -20.29 16.36
N LEU A 24 12.84 -20.32 15.06
CA LEU A 24 11.55 -19.89 14.47
C LEU A 24 10.37 -20.75 14.97
N ARG A 25 10.55 -22.07 15.04
CA ARG A 25 9.53 -22.99 15.60
C ARG A 25 9.19 -22.64 17.05
N ARG A 26 10.21 -22.50 17.90
CA ARG A 26 10.01 -22.10 19.31
C ARG A 26 9.35 -20.74 19.46
N ALA A 27 9.68 -19.78 18.60
CA ALA A 27 9.05 -18.46 18.60
C ALA A 27 7.55 -18.53 18.27
N LYS A 28 7.14 -19.46 17.41
CA LYS A 28 5.72 -19.67 17.05
C LYS A 28 4.92 -20.44 18.10
N GLU A 29 5.58 -21.31 18.84
CA GLU A 29 5.01 -22.11 19.94
C GLU A 29 5.08 -21.39 21.29
N GLY A 30 5.79 -20.26 21.36
CA GLY A 30 5.98 -19.48 22.58
C GLY A 30 4.69 -18.87 23.12
N SER A 31 4.74 -18.49 24.40
CA SER A 31 3.69 -17.72 25.06
C SER A 31 3.47 -16.36 24.39
N GLN A 32 2.29 -15.77 24.63
CA GLN A 32 2.00 -14.41 24.19
C GLN A 32 3.04 -13.43 24.73
N SER A 33 3.43 -12.46 23.89
CA SER A 33 4.44 -11.46 24.22
C SER A 33 3.99 -10.55 25.37
N ILE A 34 4.89 -10.30 26.31
CA ILE A 34 4.70 -9.27 27.35
C ILE A 34 4.55 -7.89 26.70
N LEU A 35 5.35 -7.59 25.66
CA LEU A 35 5.23 -6.32 24.92
C LEU A 35 3.84 -6.15 24.30
N LEU A 36 3.24 -7.22 23.75
CA LEU A 36 1.88 -7.15 23.22
C LEU A 36 0.87 -6.98 24.36
N ALA A 37 0.83 -7.94 25.29
CA ALA A 37 -0.25 -8.08 26.26
C ALA A 37 -0.22 -7.01 27.37
N ASP A 38 0.97 -6.67 27.87
CA ASP A 38 1.11 -5.78 29.03
C ASP A 38 1.43 -4.33 28.66
N ILE A 39 1.79 -4.06 27.40
CA ILE A 39 2.17 -2.71 26.96
C ILE A 39 1.28 -2.24 25.82
N ILE A 40 1.35 -2.88 24.65
CA ILE A 40 0.65 -2.40 23.45
C ILE A 40 -0.86 -2.45 23.64
N GLN A 41 -1.41 -3.58 24.14
CA GLN A 41 -2.85 -3.69 24.39
C GLN A 41 -3.30 -2.74 25.51
N LYS A 42 -2.57 -2.69 26.63
CA LYS A 42 -2.93 -1.84 27.79
C LYS A 42 -2.80 -0.34 27.53
N GLN A 43 -1.85 0.10 26.70
CA GLN A 43 -1.71 1.49 26.26
C GLN A 43 -2.38 1.74 24.90
N GLY A 44 -3.10 0.75 24.38
CA GLY A 44 -3.67 0.76 23.03
C GLY A 44 -4.62 1.92 22.83
N PHE A 45 -5.48 2.19 23.82
CA PHE A 45 -6.45 3.28 23.76
C PHE A 45 -6.82 3.77 25.16
N ASP A 46 -6.74 5.07 25.40
CA ASP A 46 -7.17 5.74 26.63
C ASP A 46 -7.92 7.03 26.25
N ALA A 47 -9.24 6.93 26.23
CA ALA A 47 -10.12 8.07 25.92
C ALA A 47 -10.00 9.19 26.96
N GLY A 48 -9.78 8.85 28.24
CA GLY A 48 -9.69 9.81 29.33
C GLY A 48 -8.45 10.70 29.23
N ARG A 49 -7.31 10.11 28.85
CA ARG A 49 -6.06 10.85 28.59
C ARG A 49 -5.93 11.33 27.15
N ARG A 50 -6.90 11.00 26.28
CA ARG A 50 -6.90 11.29 24.84
C ARG A 50 -5.63 10.79 24.13
N VAL A 51 -5.22 9.55 24.40
CA VAL A 51 -4.04 8.93 23.79
C VAL A 51 -4.33 7.52 23.28
N TYR A 52 -3.52 7.05 22.34
CA TYR A 52 -3.64 5.70 21.77
C TYR A 52 -2.32 5.24 21.14
N MET A 53 -2.08 3.94 21.07
CA MET A 53 -1.01 3.36 20.26
C MET A 53 -1.56 2.95 18.89
N PRO A 54 -1.11 3.57 17.78
CA PRO A 54 -1.59 3.21 16.46
C PRO A 54 -1.23 1.76 16.13
N VAL A 55 -2.19 0.99 15.62
CA VAL A 55 -1.98 -0.35 15.06
C VAL A 55 -2.58 -0.45 13.67
N ALA A 56 -2.01 -1.31 12.84
CA ALA A 56 -2.47 -1.47 11.47
C ALA A 56 -2.07 -2.81 10.84
N THR A 57 -2.84 -3.22 9.84
CA THR A 57 -2.53 -4.32 8.93
C THR A 57 -1.63 -3.89 7.76
N LYS A 58 -1.53 -2.59 7.46
CA LYS A 58 -0.72 -2.00 6.38
C LYS A 58 -0.07 -0.68 6.81
N LYS A 59 1.05 -0.31 6.16
CA LYS A 59 1.81 0.90 6.52
C LYS A 59 1.09 2.20 6.18
N ASP A 60 0.30 2.20 5.10
CA ASP A 60 -0.40 3.38 4.61
C ASP A 60 -1.75 3.54 5.31
N VAL A 61 -1.72 4.26 6.43
CA VAL A 61 -2.91 4.60 7.23
C VAL A 61 -2.96 6.12 7.38
N PRO A 62 -3.91 6.80 6.70
CA PRO A 62 -4.08 8.24 6.81
C PRO A 62 -4.22 8.68 8.27
N GLY A 63 -3.36 9.62 8.68
CA GLY A 63 -3.31 10.15 10.04
C GLY A 63 -3.05 9.08 11.11
N ARG A 64 -2.68 7.84 10.79
CA ARG A 64 -2.51 6.75 11.77
C ARG A 64 -3.66 6.68 12.78
N ASN A 65 -4.90 6.86 12.34
CA ASN A 65 -6.04 7.16 13.22
C ASN A 65 -6.30 6.11 14.31
N HIS A 66 -7.05 6.49 15.33
CA HIS A 66 -7.30 5.70 16.54
C HIS A 66 -8.43 4.67 16.41
N TYR A 67 -9.22 4.71 15.33
CA TYR A 67 -10.44 3.90 15.21
C TYR A 67 -10.16 2.39 15.22
N VAL A 68 -9.04 1.96 14.62
CA VAL A 68 -8.67 0.54 14.59
C VAL A 68 -8.40 0.01 16.00
N VAL A 69 -7.56 0.71 16.78
CA VAL A 69 -7.21 0.25 18.13
C VAL A 69 -8.37 0.44 19.11
N ALA A 70 -9.21 1.46 18.92
CA ALA A 70 -10.44 1.63 19.68
C ALA A 70 -11.39 0.44 19.46
N GLY A 71 -11.64 0.04 18.21
CA GLY A 71 -12.47 -1.13 17.89
C GLY A 71 -11.90 -2.43 18.48
N LEU A 72 -10.59 -2.66 18.37
CA LEU A 72 -9.93 -3.84 18.95
C LEU A 72 -10.06 -3.92 20.48
N ILE A 73 -10.25 -2.79 21.17
CA ILE A 73 -10.42 -2.74 22.62
C ILE A 73 -11.91 -2.80 23.01
N GLU A 74 -12.79 -2.16 22.24
CA GLU A 74 -14.24 -2.08 22.50
C GLU A 74 -15.00 -3.36 22.14
N GLU A 75 -14.64 -4.07 21.07
CA GLU A 75 -15.44 -5.19 20.52
C GLU A 75 -15.22 -6.56 21.22
N HIS A 76 -14.50 -6.63 22.34
CA HIS A 76 -14.30 -7.85 23.18
C HIS A 76 -13.92 -9.16 22.46
N GLY A 77 -12.61 -9.35 22.30
CA GLY A 77 -11.96 -10.66 22.23
C GLY A 77 -10.46 -10.48 21.97
N ASP A 78 -9.59 -11.27 22.61
CA ASP A 78 -8.15 -11.37 22.28
C ASP A 78 -7.88 -11.83 20.82
N THR A 79 -8.95 -12.03 20.06
CA THR A 79 -9.00 -12.43 18.66
C THR A 79 -8.93 -11.18 17.79
N ASP A 80 -7.96 -11.14 16.87
CA ASP A 80 -7.71 -10.11 15.83
C ASP A 80 -6.48 -9.21 16.07
N TRP A 81 -5.87 -9.26 17.26
CA TRP A 81 -4.55 -8.66 17.48
C TRP A 81 -3.47 -9.34 16.65
N ASP A 82 -3.61 -10.64 16.40
CA ASP A 82 -2.77 -11.45 15.53
C ASP A 82 -2.93 -11.08 14.04
N GLN A 83 -4.04 -10.46 13.65
CA GLN A 83 -4.26 -9.94 12.29
C GLN A 83 -3.54 -8.60 12.06
N GLN A 84 -3.17 -7.87 13.12
CA GLN A 84 -2.37 -6.67 12.98
C GLN A 84 -0.92 -7.04 12.67
N CYS A 85 -0.23 -6.19 11.91
CA CYS A 85 1.19 -6.42 11.58
C CYS A 85 2.11 -5.26 11.91
N LEU A 86 1.54 -4.15 12.40
CA LEU A 86 2.25 -2.92 12.70
C LEU A 86 1.72 -2.27 13.97
N PHE A 87 2.62 -1.60 14.70
CA PHE A 87 2.29 -0.64 15.74
C PHE A 87 3.23 0.57 15.71
N ALA A 88 2.83 1.70 16.30
CA ALA A 88 3.70 2.86 16.55
C ALA A 88 3.64 3.27 18.03
N ASN A 89 4.52 4.18 18.46
CA ASN A 89 4.43 4.73 19.81
C ASN A 89 3.16 5.55 20.00
N THR A 90 2.78 5.75 21.25
CA THR A 90 1.58 6.46 21.67
C THR A 90 1.50 7.86 21.07
N LEU A 91 0.34 8.18 20.49
CA LEU A 91 -0.02 9.48 19.94
C LEU A 91 -1.24 10.05 20.65
N ARG A 92 -1.39 11.38 20.58
CA ARG A 92 -2.63 12.08 20.97
C ARG A 92 -3.76 11.76 20.00
N ILE A 93 -4.95 11.50 20.53
CA ILE A 93 -6.18 11.34 19.76
C ILE A 93 -6.50 12.68 19.07
N ALA A 94 -6.63 12.61 17.75
CA ALA A 94 -7.15 13.66 16.89
C ALA A 94 -8.29 13.10 16.03
N THR A 95 -9.24 13.97 15.73
CA THR A 95 -10.39 13.78 14.85
C THR A 95 -10.14 14.45 13.51
N PRO A 96 -10.85 14.09 12.42
CA PRO A 96 -10.64 14.70 11.11
C PRO A 96 -10.75 16.23 11.04
N ASN A 97 -11.37 16.86 12.05
CA ASN A 97 -11.50 18.32 12.15
C ASN A 97 -10.35 18.99 12.91
N ASP A 98 -9.46 18.22 13.53
CA ASP A 98 -8.28 18.77 14.21
C ASP A 98 -7.16 19.02 13.21
N ASP A 99 -6.52 20.20 13.28
CA ASP A 99 -5.45 20.63 12.37
C ASP A 99 -4.27 19.62 12.28
N ASP A 100 -4.05 18.83 13.34
CA ASP A 100 -2.97 17.88 13.42
C ASP A 100 -3.37 16.41 13.14
N TYR A 101 -4.61 16.18 12.69
CA TYR A 101 -5.09 14.84 12.30
C TYR A 101 -4.17 14.18 11.26
N ALA A 102 -3.92 14.89 10.16
CA ALA A 102 -3.05 14.45 9.06
C ALA A 102 -1.55 14.47 9.43
N THR A 103 -1.20 14.97 10.61
CA THR A 103 0.20 15.22 11.02
C THR A 103 0.57 14.41 12.27
N PRO A 104 0.76 13.07 12.17
CA PRO A 104 1.14 12.24 13.32
C PRO A 104 2.38 12.73 14.10
N LYS A 105 3.33 13.37 13.41
CA LYS A 105 4.54 13.96 14.04
C LYS A 105 4.24 15.03 15.09
N ALA A 106 3.11 15.75 14.94
CA ALA A 106 2.67 16.77 15.89
C ALA A 106 1.90 16.18 17.08
N ARG A 107 1.55 14.89 17.01
CA ARG A 107 0.76 14.19 18.03
C ARG A 107 1.60 13.29 18.93
N VAL A 108 2.92 13.33 18.83
CA VAL A 108 3.82 12.56 19.69
C VAL A 108 3.70 13.06 21.13
N VAL A 109 3.42 12.15 22.06
CA VAL A 109 3.23 12.42 23.49
C VAL A 109 4.14 11.55 24.35
N VAL A 110 4.35 11.95 25.61
CA VAL A 110 5.05 11.14 26.61
C VAL A 110 4.04 10.23 27.29
N ALA A 111 4.00 8.96 26.89
CA ALA A 111 3.20 7.91 27.54
C ALA A 111 4.05 7.16 28.60
N PRO A 112 3.45 6.44 29.56
CA PRO A 112 4.19 5.80 30.66
C PRO A 112 5.35 4.90 30.24
N LEU A 113 5.22 4.23 29.08
CA LEU A 113 6.31 3.51 28.44
C LEU A 113 6.52 4.03 27.02
N HIS A 114 7.77 4.07 26.59
CA HIS A 114 8.17 4.41 25.23
C HIS A 114 9.00 3.29 24.61
N ILE A 115 8.82 3.04 23.32
CA ILE A 115 9.49 1.94 22.61
C ILE A 115 10.44 2.53 21.57
N LEU A 116 11.73 2.27 21.75
CA LEU A 116 12.75 2.51 20.72
C LEU A 116 12.99 1.21 19.94
N THR A 117 13.21 1.30 18.64
CA THR A 117 13.41 0.12 17.81
C THR A 117 14.64 0.26 16.94
N ILE A 118 15.53 -0.72 17.05
CA ILE A 118 16.65 -0.91 16.15
C ILE A 118 16.26 -2.01 15.17
N GLU A 119 16.55 -1.80 13.89
CA GLU A 119 16.39 -2.77 12.81
C GLU A 119 17.54 -2.55 11.84
N PHE A 120 17.99 -3.63 11.21
CA PHE A 120 18.90 -3.55 10.07
C PHE A 120 18.15 -4.03 8.82
N ASP A 121 17.96 -3.12 7.88
CA ASP A 121 17.44 -3.47 6.55
C ASP A 121 18.60 -4.00 5.68
N ASP A 122 18.84 -5.30 5.74
CA ASP A 122 19.87 -5.99 4.97
C ASP A 122 19.31 -7.28 4.35
N ARG A 123 19.65 -7.55 3.08
CA ARG A 123 19.26 -8.78 2.36
C ARG A 123 20.28 -9.91 2.52
N ASN A 124 21.38 -9.69 3.24
CA ASN A 124 22.39 -10.71 3.45
C ASN A 124 21.93 -11.77 4.46
N ILE A 125 21.68 -12.99 3.97
CA ILE A 125 21.28 -14.15 4.79
C ILE A 125 22.29 -14.45 5.90
N ALA A 126 23.59 -14.34 5.65
CA ALA A 126 24.61 -14.58 6.67
C ALA A 126 24.54 -13.55 7.80
N PHE A 127 24.21 -12.31 7.49
CA PHE A 127 23.98 -11.28 8.50
C PHE A 127 22.68 -11.53 9.28
N PHE A 128 21.62 -12.01 8.61
CA PHE A 128 20.42 -12.47 9.31
C PHE A 128 20.69 -13.65 10.26
N GLN A 129 21.51 -14.62 9.84
CA GLN A 129 21.96 -15.72 10.71
C GLN A 129 22.81 -15.22 11.88
N GLN A 130 23.66 -14.21 11.67
CA GLN A 130 24.40 -13.55 12.75
C GLN A 130 23.44 -12.94 13.77
N GLN A 131 22.40 -12.21 13.32
CA GLN A 131 21.37 -11.63 14.18
C GLN A 131 20.64 -12.71 15.01
N LEU A 132 20.24 -13.82 14.38
CA LEU A 132 19.66 -14.97 15.09
C LEU A 132 20.64 -15.57 16.10
N GLY A 133 21.93 -15.55 15.78
CA GLY A 133 23.03 -15.95 16.65
C GLY A 133 23.12 -15.15 17.95
N TRP A 134 22.87 -13.84 17.90
CA TRP A 134 22.89 -12.98 19.08
C TRP A 134 21.82 -13.33 20.13
N LEU A 135 20.77 -14.02 19.72
CA LEU A 135 19.66 -14.45 20.58
C LEU A 135 19.92 -15.77 21.29
N ARG A 136 20.94 -16.53 20.86
CA ARG A 136 21.24 -17.86 21.41
C ARG A 136 21.88 -17.71 22.78
N SER A 137 21.49 -18.59 23.71
CA SER A 137 22.04 -18.67 25.05
C SER A 137 22.48 -20.10 25.35
N SER A 138 23.58 -20.25 26.11
CA SER A 138 24.06 -21.51 26.69
C SER A 138 23.42 -21.85 28.03
N GLY A 139 22.58 -20.96 28.58
CA GLY A 139 21.98 -21.09 29.90
C GLY A 139 20.77 -20.17 30.06
N THR A 140 20.91 -19.08 30.81
CA THR A 140 19.84 -18.10 31.02
C THR A 140 19.68 -17.17 29.83
N LYS A 141 18.50 -16.59 29.61
CA LYS A 141 18.28 -15.63 28.50
C LYS A 141 19.32 -14.50 28.48
N LEU A 142 19.81 -14.08 29.65
CA LEU A 142 20.79 -13.00 29.79
C LEU A 142 22.20 -13.40 29.35
N ASP A 143 22.50 -14.68 29.20
CA ASP A 143 23.81 -15.15 28.72
C ASP A 143 23.99 -14.94 27.21
N SER A 144 22.89 -14.72 26.47
CA SER A 144 22.93 -14.37 25.04
C SER A 144 23.56 -12.99 24.80
N VAL A 145 24.09 -12.73 23.60
CA VAL A 145 24.70 -11.42 23.27
C VAL A 145 23.70 -10.28 23.47
N VAL A 146 22.46 -10.47 23.03
CA VAL A 146 21.38 -9.51 23.27
C VAL A 146 21.07 -9.37 24.77
N GLY A 147 21.07 -10.48 25.51
CA GLY A 147 20.90 -10.48 26.95
C GLY A 147 21.97 -9.67 27.69
N GLN A 148 23.23 -9.84 27.30
CA GLN A 148 24.38 -9.07 27.80
C GLN A 148 24.23 -7.59 27.48
N PHE A 149 23.79 -7.24 26.27
CA PHE A 149 23.53 -5.85 25.90
C PHE A 149 22.39 -5.23 26.72
N VAL A 150 21.30 -5.95 26.97
CA VAL A 150 20.21 -5.49 27.84
C VAL A 150 20.70 -5.29 29.28
N ALA A 151 21.53 -6.20 29.79
CA ALA A 151 22.15 -6.05 31.11
C ALA A 151 23.05 -4.80 31.17
N HIS A 152 23.89 -4.57 30.16
CA HIS A 152 24.71 -3.36 30.01
C HIS A 152 23.86 -2.09 30.03
N LEU A 153 22.80 -2.04 29.22
CA LEU A 153 21.90 -0.89 29.19
C LEU A 153 21.21 -0.64 30.54
N ARG A 154 20.76 -1.70 31.24
CA ARG A 154 20.09 -1.59 32.54
C ARG A 154 21.03 -1.23 33.69
N ASP A 155 22.31 -1.58 33.59
CA ASP A 155 23.36 -1.16 34.52
C ASP A 155 23.73 0.32 34.32
N ARG A 156 23.63 0.81 33.08
CA ARG A 156 23.92 2.22 32.76
C ARG A 156 22.74 3.16 32.97
N TYR A 157 21.54 2.72 32.60
CA TYR A 157 20.33 3.54 32.50
C TYR A 157 19.17 2.97 33.34
N ALA A 158 18.65 3.78 34.26
CA ALA A 158 17.59 3.40 35.21
C ALA A 158 16.22 3.17 34.55
N ASP A 159 15.98 3.85 33.43
CA ASP A 159 14.73 3.88 32.69
C ASP A 159 14.59 2.75 31.66
N VAL A 160 15.60 1.92 31.46
CA VAL A 160 15.51 0.76 30.55
C VAL A 160 14.75 -0.38 31.23
N ALA A 161 13.52 -0.63 30.78
CA ALA A 161 12.68 -1.71 31.30
C ALA A 161 13.09 -3.07 30.73
N GLY A 162 13.50 -3.15 29.47
CA GLY A 162 13.98 -4.37 28.84
C GLY A 162 13.83 -4.37 27.32
N LEU A 163 13.71 -5.56 26.72
CA LEU A 163 13.71 -5.74 25.28
C LEU A 163 12.84 -6.92 24.82
N THR A 164 12.15 -6.71 23.70
CA THR A 164 11.51 -7.77 22.90
C THR A 164 12.09 -7.74 21.48
N VAL A 165 12.49 -8.90 20.97
CA VAL A 165 13.00 -9.07 19.60
C VAL A 165 11.98 -9.81 18.76
N VAL A 166 11.53 -9.19 17.68
CA VAL A 166 10.48 -9.71 16.80
C VAL A 166 11.07 -9.99 15.42
N TYR A 167 10.85 -11.18 14.87
CA TYR A 167 11.12 -11.44 13.46
C TYR A 167 10.13 -10.66 12.60
N SER A 168 10.60 -9.88 11.63
CA SER A 168 9.73 -8.99 10.87
C SER A 168 8.77 -9.71 9.91
N GLY A 169 8.97 -11.02 9.70
CA GLY A 169 8.35 -11.75 8.60
C GLY A 169 8.90 -11.27 7.26
N HIS A 170 10.18 -10.88 7.19
CA HIS A 170 10.87 -10.59 5.93
C HIS A 170 12.38 -10.81 6.12
N LYS A 171 13.18 -9.73 6.17
CA LYS A 171 14.65 -9.73 6.11
C LYS A 171 15.36 -9.37 7.42
N SER A 172 14.62 -9.11 8.49
CA SER A 172 15.16 -8.37 9.64
C SER A 172 14.55 -8.81 10.97
N LEU A 173 15.25 -8.47 12.05
CA LEU A 173 14.73 -8.49 13.42
C LEU A 173 14.49 -7.06 13.89
N HIS A 174 13.36 -6.85 14.55
CA HIS A 174 13.08 -5.60 15.27
C HIS A 174 13.44 -5.78 16.73
N PHE A 175 14.38 -4.98 17.22
CA PHE A 175 14.79 -4.95 18.61
C PHE A 175 14.04 -3.82 19.32
N HIS A 176 12.92 -4.14 19.96
CA HIS A 176 12.05 -3.19 20.67
C HIS A 176 12.50 -2.99 22.12
N PHE A 177 13.27 -1.93 22.37
CA PHE A 177 13.70 -1.52 23.69
C PHE A 177 12.59 -0.72 24.38
N VAL A 178 12.15 -1.19 25.54
CA VAL A 178 11.09 -0.55 26.32
C VAL A 178 11.72 0.32 27.39
N LEU A 179 11.31 1.59 27.42
CA LEU A 179 11.78 2.59 28.37
C LEU A 179 10.62 3.08 29.23
N ALA A 180 10.85 3.22 30.54
CA ALA A 180 9.92 3.84 31.46
C ALA A 180 10.10 5.36 31.48
N THR A 181 9.04 6.13 31.26
CA THR A 181 9.13 7.60 31.18
C THR A 181 8.97 8.29 32.53
N GLU A 182 8.81 7.54 33.63
CA GLU A 182 8.51 8.11 34.95
C GLU A 182 9.52 9.17 35.39
N PHE A 183 10.83 8.90 35.19
CA PHE A 183 11.91 9.86 35.48
C PHE A 183 11.81 11.12 34.63
N LEU A 184 11.45 10.97 33.36
CA LEU A 184 11.25 12.08 32.45
C LEU A 184 10.06 12.92 32.89
N THR A 185 8.90 12.30 33.17
CA THR A 185 7.68 13.02 33.56
C THR A 185 7.82 13.78 34.87
N GLY A 186 8.65 13.29 35.80
CA GLY A 186 8.96 14.00 37.03
C GLY A 186 9.90 15.19 36.83
N ALA A 187 10.82 15.11 35.88
CA ALA A 187 11.79 16.18 35.58
C ALA A 187 11.27 17.22 34.56
N VAL A 188 10.39 16.80 33.66
CA VAL A 188 9.87 17.56 32.52
C VAL A 188 8.36 17.33 32.42
N PRO A 189 7.55 18.06 33.20
CA PRO A 189 6.09 17.92 33.16
C PRO A 189 5.51 18.41 31.82
N GLU A 190 6.13 19.42 31.20
CA GLU A 190 5.72 19.98 29.91
C GLU A 190 6.91 20.03 28.93
N PRO A 191 7.15 18.96 28.16
CA PRO A 191 8.26 18.91 27.21
C PRO A 191 8.06 19.89 26.06
N THR A 192 9.08 20.68 25.74
CA THR A 192 9.08 21.60 24.59
C THR A 192 9.02 20.83 23.26
N SER A 193 9.64 19.64 23.19
CA SER A 193 9.51 18.75 22.05
C SER A 193 9.70 17.28 22.42
N ALA A 194 8.59 16.56 22.66
CA ALA A 194 8.62 15.12 22.93
C ALA A 194 9.27 14.33 21.77
N ARG A 195 8.94 14.70 20.53
CA ARG A 195 9.47 14.04 19.33
C ARG A 195 11.00 14.15 19.23
N LEU A 196 11.56 15.35 19.47
CA LEU A 196 13.01 15.54 19.43
C LEU A 196 13.72 14.76 20.54
N GLY A 197 13.17 14.78 21.75
CA GLY A 197 13.72 14.03 22.89
C GLY A 197 13.83 12.53 22.61
N PHE A 198 12.75 11.93 22.08
CA PHE A 198 12.77 10.52 21.70
C PHE A 198 13.72 10.21 20.54
N GLN A 199 13.84 11.10 19.57
CA GLN A 199 14.80 10.96 18.48
C GLN A 199 16.26 10.96 18.99
N LYS A 200 16.59 11.81 19.96
CA LYS A 200 17.92 11.86 20.61
C LYS A 200 18.19 10.61 21.44
N ALA A 201 17.19 10.12 22.17
CA ALA A 201 17.27 8.84 22.87
C ALA A 201 17.53 7.67 21.92
N TRP A 202 16.87 7.68 20.74
CA TRP A 202 17.13 6.71 19.69
C TRP A 202 18.56 6.80 19.14
N ASP A 203 19.07 8.01 18.89
CA ASP A 203 20.45 8.20 18.44
C ASP A 203 21.46 7.64 19.47
N ARG A 204 21.26 7.90 20.76
CA ARG A 204 22.10 7.34 21.84
C ARG A 204 22.00 5.82 21.94
N LEU A 205 20.79 5.26 21.82
CA LEU A 205 20.59 3.81 21.80
C LEU A 205 21.26 3.15 20.59
N ARG A 206 21.11 3.74 19.40
CA ARG A 206 21.76 3.28 18.17
C ARG A 206 23.27 3.25 18.38
N ASP A 207 23.85 4.33 18.88
CA ASP A 207 25.30 4.41 19.07
C ASP A 207 25.80 3.37 20.08
N GLU A 208 25.07 3.13 21.18
CA GLU A 208 25.40 2.03 22.12
C GLU A 208 25.30 0.66 21.45
N PHE A 209 24.24 0.42 20.66
CA PHE A 209 24.01 -0.85 19.98
C PHE A 209 25.07 -1.13 18.92
N GLU A 210 25.34 -0.16 18.05
CA GLU A 210 26.29 -0.29 16.94
C GLU A 210 27.74 -0.46 17.41
N ASN A 211 28.08 0.09 18.58
CA ASN A 211 29.43 0.01 19.16
C ASN A 211 29.58 -1.11 20.20
N PHE A 212 28.55 -1.91 20.47
CA PHE A 212 28.66 -3.00 21.43
C PHE A 212 29.45 -4.17 20.84
N ALA A 213 30.69 -4.33 21.30
CA ALA A 213 31.69 -5.23 20.72
C ALA A 213 31.20 -6.68 20.52
N ALA A 214 30.38 -7.20 21.44
CA ALA A 214 29.90 -8.57 21.37
C ALA A 214 28.94 -8.84 20.20
N PHE A 215 28.32 -7.82 19.60
CA PHE A 215 27.56 -8.00 18.36
C PHE A 215 28.46 -8.27 17.15
N ASN A 216 29.73 -7.83 17.20
CA ASN A 216 30.70 -7.95 16.12
C ASN A 216 30.14 -7.46 14.77
N LEU A 217 29.59 -6.24 14.77
CA LEU A 217 29.00 -5.64 13.58
C LEU A 217 30.09 -5.30 12.55
N ALA A 218 29.86 -5.70 11.30
CA ALA A 218 30.77 -5.35 10.22
C ALA A 218 30.76 -3.84 9.97
N ALA A 219 31.93 -3.30 9.59
CA ALA A 219 32.08 -1.88 9.29
C ALA A 219 31.06 -1.41 8.24
N GLY A 220 30.37 -0.31 8.53
CA GLY A 220 29.37 0.28 7.64
C GLY A 220 27.95 -0.30 7.78
N LYS A 221 27.72 -1.33 8.60
CA LYS A 221 26.36 -1.74 8.98
C LYS A 221 25.77 -0.69 9.93
N LYS A 222 24.60 -0.16 9.57
CA LYS A 222 23.90 0.88 10.32
C LYS A 222 22.44 0.51 10.50
N ALA A 223 21.89 0.89 11.64
CA ALA A 223 20.47 0.77 11.92
C ALA A 223 19.64 1.63 10.96
N ASP A 224 18.44 1.17 10.63
CA ASP A 224 17.50 1.93 9.81
C ASP A 224 17.04 3.20 10.53
N THR A 225 17.47 4.35 10.01
CA THR A 225 17.12 5.68 10.51
C THR A 225 15.63 6.01 10.40
N SER A 226 14.84 5.26 9.63
CA SER A 226 13.38 5.45 9.55
C SER A 226 12.68 5.16 10.89
N LEU A 227 13.27 4.27 11.71
CA LEU A 227 12.76 3.88 13.03
C LEU A 227 13.14 4.87 14.14
N ARG A 228 13.96 5.87 13.81
CA ARG A 228 14.25 7.03 14.67
C ARG A 228 13.00 7.84 15.02
N GLN A 229 11.98 7.78 14.17
CA GLN A 229 10.73 8.52 14.37
C GLN A 229 9.79 7.77 15.32
N PRO A 230 9.34 8.37 16.43
CA PRO A 230 8.38 7.77 17.36
C PRO A 230 7.12 7.25 16.66
N GLU A 231 6.65 8.04 15.70
CA GLU A 231 5.41 7.81 14.97
C GLU A 231 5.55 6.75 13.86
N SER A 232 6.76 6.32 13.49
CA SER A 232 6.97 5.29 12.46
C SER A 232 6.42 3.93 12.91
N PHE A 233 5.71 3.27 11.99
CA PHE A 233 5.22 1.91 12.19
C PHE A 233 6.37 0.90 12.27
N ARG A 234 6.29 0.00 13.25
CA ARG A 234 7.20 -1.11 13.55
C ARG A 234 6.42 -2.41 13.57
N ARG A 235 7.07 -3.57 13.48
CA ARG A 235 6.36 -4.86 13.49
C ARG A 235 5.84 -5.21 14.87
N ILE A 236 4.58 -5.65 14.94
CA ILE A 236 3.95 -6.02 16.20
C ILE A 236 4.37 -7.44 16.62
N PRO A 237 4.63 -7.70 17.91
CA PRO A 237 4.90 -9.05 18.40
C PRO A 237 3.69 -9.96 18.16
N GLY A 238 3.91 -11.13 17.54
CA GLY A 238 2.86 -12.14 17.33
C GLY A 238 1.92 -11.84 16.16
N GLY A 239 2.14 -10.77 15.41
CA GLY A 239 1.33 -10.42 14.24
C GLY A 239 1.52 -11.35 13.04
N MET A 240 0.63 -11.21 12.07
CA MET A 240 0.70 -11.87 10.77
C MET A 240 0.63 -10.84 9.65
N ARG A 241 1.41 -11.05 8.59
CA ARG A 241 1.31 -10.24 7.36
C ARG A 241 1.32 -11.12 6.14
N LEU A 242 0.75 -10.62 5.05
CA LEU A 242 1.02 -11.20 3.74
C LEU A 242 2.36 -10.69 3.22
N ASN A 243 3.06 -11.54 2.49
CA ASN A 243 4.18 -11.09 1.69
C ASN A 243 3.67 -10.18 0.57
N ASP A 244 4.02 -8.90 0.63
CA ASP A 244 3.63 -7.88 -0.34
C ASP A 244 4.76 -7.56 -1.34
N LYS A 245 5.90 -8.26 -1.24
CA LYS A 245 7.07 -8.02 -2.08
C LYS A 245 7.63 -9.28 -2.72
N PRO A 246 8.08 -9.21 -3.98
CA PRO A 246 8.71 -10.36 -4.65
C PRO A 246 10.12 -10.65 -4.12
N ASP A 247 10.78 -9.70 -3.45
CA ASP A 247 12.18 -9.79 -3.00
C ASP A 247 12.34 -10.27 -1.54
N HIS A 248 11.51 -11.22 -1.11
CA HIS A 248 11.67 -11.82 0.22
C HIS A 248 13.05 -12.49 0.34
N ILE A 249 13.74 -12.35 1.49
CA ILE A 249 15.13 -12.83 1.67
C ILE A 249 15.30 -14.36 1.48
N PHE A 250 14.20 -15.10 1.56
CA PHE A 250 14.11 -16.55 1.37
C PHE A 250 13.24 -16.93 0.17
N ASP A 251 12.99 -16.00 -0.75
CA ASP A 251 12.19 -16.21 -1.98
C ASP A 251 10.78 -16.77 -1.72
N VAL A 252 10.16 -16.39 -0.59
CA VAL A 252 8.76 -16.71 -0.32
C VAL A 252 7.87 -15.95 -1.31
N PRO A 253 6.90 -16.59 -1.97
CA PRO A 253 6.02 -15.92 -2.93
C PRO A 253 5.19 -14.78 -2.33
N VAL A 254 4.81 -13.82 -3.17
CA VAL A 254 3.83 -12.78 -2.83
C VAL A 254 2.49 -13.43 -2.49
N GLY A 255 1.81 -12.92 -1.46
CA GLY A 255 0.52 -13.42 -0.98
C GLY A 255 0.61 -14.50 0.09
N GLU A 256 1.78 -15.09 0.35
CA GLU A 256 1.94 -16.07 1.43
C GLU A 256 1.92 -15.39 2.82
N PRO A 257 1.32 -16.03 3.84
CA PRO A 257 1.31 -15.50 5.19
C PRO A 257 2.69 -15.68 5.86
N LEU A 258 3.18 -14.60 6.45
CA LEU A 258 4.45 -14.51 7.17
C LEU A 258 4.16 -14.16 8.63
N PHE A 259 4.68 -15.00 9.54
CA PHE A 259 4.52 -14.80 10.97
C PHE A 259 5.55 -13.79 11.51
N GLN A 260 5.14 -13.00 12.50
CA GLN A 260 6.00 -12.04 13.19
C GLN A 260 6.31 -12.53 14.61
N GLY A 261 7.12 -13.59 14.67
CA GLY A 261 7.40 -14.30 15.93
C GLY A 261 8.26 -13.51 16.90
N VAL A 262 7.98 -13.67 18.19
CA VAL A 262 8.87 -13.21 19.26
C VAL A 262 10.04 -14.17 19.39
N MET A 263 11.20 -13.72 18.92
CA MET A 263 12.42 -14.52 18.88
C MET A 263 13.15 -14.50 20.23
N TRP A 264 13.00 -13.42 20.99
CA TRP A 264 13.60 -13.26 22.30
C TRP A 264 12.82 -12.19 23.10
N GLU A 265 12.64 -12.38 24.40
CA GLU A 265 11.97 -11.38 25.25
C GLU A 265 12.46 -11.46 26.69
N HIS A 266 12.81 -10.29 27.24
CA HIS A 266 13.11 -10.07 28.65
C HIS A 266 12.62 -8.67 29.05
N LEU A 267 11.42 -8.62 29.66
CA LEU A 267 10.75 -7.40 30.08
C LEU A 267 10.33 -7.49 31.56
N PRO A 268 11.27 -7.36 32.52
CA PRO A 268 10.95 -7.33 33.93
C PRO A 268 10.33 -5.98 34.32
N LEU A 269 9.10 -5.69 33.89
CA LEU A 269 8.43 -4.38 34.08
C LEU A 269 8.37 -3.90 35.54
N ALA A 270 8.34 -4.82 36.49
CA ALA A 270 8.35 -4.53 37.93
C ALA A 270 9.74 -4.13 38.48
N ARG A 271 10.83 -4.29 37.71
CA ARG A 271 12.21 -4.03 38.15
C ARG A 271 12.84 -2.92 37.31
N ARG A 272 13.14 -1.79 37.94
CA ARG A 272 13.89 -0.69 37.33
C ARG A 272 15.32 -1.12 36.97
N GLY A 273 15.93 -0.40 36.03
CA GLY A 273 17.38 -0.49 35.80
C GLY A 273 18.14 -0.10 37.06
N GLY A 274 19.31 -0.69 37.27
CA GLY A 274 20.19 -0.36 38.39
C GLY A 274 21.05 0.89 38.14
N GLY A 275 21.03 1.40 36.91
CA GLY A 275 21.89 2.51 36.50
C GLY A 275 21.58 3.85 37.13
N LYS A 276 22.56 4.75 37.04
CA LYS A 276 22.48 6.12 37.57
C LYS A 276 22.09 7.16 36.51
N GLY A 277 22.19 6.80 35.22
CA GLY A 277 21.77 7.65 34.11
C GLY A 277 20.33 7.36 33.67
N ALA A 278 19.83 8.16 32.74
CA ALA A 278 18.60 7.91 32.00
C ALA A 278 18.88 7.95 30.50
N LEU A 279 18.34 6.98 29.76
CA LEU A 279 18.37 7.00 28.30
C LEU A 279 17.35 8.02 27.75
N LEU A 280 16.36 8.43 28.51
CA LEU A 280 15.50 9.58 28.24
C LEU A 280 16.03 10.79 29.00
N ASP A 281 17.09 11.42 28.48
CA ASP A 281 17.70 12.59 29.11
C ASP A 281 16.71 13.77 29.11
N PRO A 282 16.28 14.28 30.27
CA PRO A 282 15.38 15.44 30.39
C PRO A 282 15.79 16.64 29.54
N ALA A 283 17.10 16.89 29.40
CA ALA A 283 17.60 18.04 28.64
C ALA A 283 17.16 17.97 27.17
N ASP A 284 17.16 16.78 26.55
CA ASP A 284 16.78 16.56 25.15
C ASP A 284 15.32 16.94 24.87
N PHE A 285 14.45 16.89 25.89
CA PHE A 285 13.01 17.19 25.80
C PHE A 285 12.69 18.67 26.04
N MET A 286 13.63 19.40 26.64
CA MET A 286 13.57 20.85 26.91
C MET A 286 14.34 21.67 25.88
N MET A 287 15.04 21.02 24.95
CA MET A 287 15.64 21.71 23.82
C MET A 287 14.51 22.28 22.95
N ALA A 288 14.48 23.61 22.80
CA ALA A 288 13.83 24.20 21.64
C ALA A 288 14.44 23.53 20.40
N PRO A 289 13.63 23.04 19.44
CA PRO A 289 14.17 22.46 18.23
C PRO A 289 15.12 23.48 17.60
N ILE A 290 16.42 23.19 17.69
CA ILE A 290 17.44 24.02 17.07
C ILE A 290 17.25 23.80 15.59
N SER A 291 16.54 24.71 14.91
CA SER A 291 16.62 24.81 13.45
C SER A 291 18.10 24.89 13.12
N PRO A 292 18.69 23.86 12.48
CA PRO A 292 20.12 23.79 12.34
C PRO A 292 20.59 24.98 11.51
N ARG A 293 21.26 25.92 12.17
CA ARG A 293 22.06 26.97 11.52
C ARG A 293 23.25 26.29 10.86
N ARG A 294 23.03 25.62 9.72
CA ARG A 294 24.10 25.01 8.94
C ARG A 294 24.96 26.12 8.35
N ILE A 295 26.15 26.26 8.92
CA ILE A 295 27.29 26.88 8.26
C ILE A 295 27.65 25.94 7.12
N SER A 296 27.22 26.27 5.90
CA SER A 296 27.51 25.48 4.71
C SER A 296 28.96 25.70 4.31
N ALA A 297 29.76 24.64 4.36
CA ALA A 297 30.95 24.53 3.54
C ALA A 297 30.53 24.69 2.06
N GLN A 298 31.30 25.50 1.32
CA GLN A 298 31.07 25.81 -0.09
C GLN A 298 30.80 24.53 -0.89
N ALA A 299 29.59 24.43 -1.45
CA ALA A 299 29.22 23.36 -2.36
C ALA A 299 29.51 23.80 -3.80
N THR A 300 30.49 23.15 -4.41
CA THR A 300 30.59 23.02 -5.86
C THR A 300 29.31 22.41 -6.43
N ALA A 301 28.84 22.99 -7.53
CA ALA A 301 27.60 22.70 -8.24
C ALA A 301 27.29 21.18 -8.35
N LYS A 302 26.08 20.80 -7.92
CA LYS A 302 25.46 19.52 -8.25
C LYS A 302 24.15 19.75 -8.98
N THR A 303 23.94 18.91 -9.97
CA THR A 303 22.83 18.83 -10.93
C THR A 303 21.45 18.80 -10.24
N PRO A 304 20.40 19.44 -10.81
CA PRO A 304 19.07 19.46 -10.20
C PRO A 304 18.46 18.07 -10.11
N ALA A 305 17.86 17.74 -8.96
CA ALA A 305 17.02 16.56 -8.80
C ALA A 305 15.71 16.72 -9.61
N ALA A 306 15.10 15.59 -10.00
CA ALA A 306 13.81 15.58 -10.69
C ALA A 306 12.73 16.31 -9.88
N GLN A 307 12.11 17.34 -10.46
CA GLN A 307 11.09 18.17 -9.81
C GLN A 307 9.72 17.46 -9.82
N THR A 308 8.97 17.60 -8.74
CA THR A 308 7.58 17.08 -8.63
C THR A 308 6.58 18.04 -9.30
N GLY A 309 5.35 17.59 -9.58
CA GLY A 309 4.29 18.46 -10.13
C GLY A 309 3.94 19.64 -9.22
N GLU A 310 3.98 19.42 -7.90
CA GLU A 310 3.83 20.48 -6.90
C GLU A 310 4.95 21.52 -6.97
N ASP A 311 6.20 21.08 -7.17
CA ASP A 311 7.35 21.98 -7.30
C ASP A 311 7.28 22.82 -8.56
N ILE A 312 6.74 22.26 -9.64
CA ILE A 312 6.50 23.00 -10.89
C ILE A 312 5.44 24.08 -10.65
N HIS A 313 4.31 23.73 -10.01
CA HIS A 313 3.24 24.69 -9.68
C HIS A 313 3.75 25.82 -8.79
N ALA A 314 4.48 25.48 -7.73
CA ALA A 314 5.10 26.45 -6.84
C ALA A 314 6.13 27.34 -7.55
N SER A 315 6.94 26.77 -8.44
CA SER A 315 7.93 27.53 -9.22
C SER A 315 7.26 28.53 -10.17
N LEU A 316 6.11 28.18 -10.76
CA LEU A 316 5.33 29.09 -11.60
C LEU A 316 4.77 30.27 -10.78
N LYS A 317 4.24 29.99 -9.58
CA LYS A 317 3.75 31.05 -8.67
C LYS A 317 4.87 31.99 -8.21
N LEU A 318 6.04 31.44 -7.90
CA LEU A 318 7.21 32.26 -7.55
C LEU A 318 7.68 33.11 -8.73
N ALA A 319 7.72 32.54 -9.95
CA ALA A 319 8.10 33.28 -11.15
C ALA A 319 7.14 34.44 -11.47
N ASP A 320 5.84 34.29 -11.17
CA ASP A 320 4.82 35.34 -11.35
C ASP A 320 5.02 36.49 -10.36
N ILE A 321 5.33 36.19 -9.10
CA ILE A 321 5.56 37.21 -8.05
C ILE A 321 6.92 37.91 -8.22
N PHE A 322 7.90 37.20 -8.75
CA PHE A 322 9.31 37.60 -8.86
C PHE A 322 9.79 37.51 -10.32
N ASP A 323 9.13 38.25 -11.21
CA ASP A 323 9.35 38.22 -12.65
C ASP A 323 10.66 38.93 -13.10
N GLY A 324 11.27 39.73 -12.22
CA GLY A 324 12.45 40.55 -12.53
C GLY A 324 12.17 41.79 -13.38
N MET A 325 10.91 42.13 -13.62
CA MET A 325 10.45 43.31 -14.38
C MET A 325 9.57 44.20 -13.52
N THR A 326 8.51 43.64 -12.95
CA THR A 326 7.56 44.32 -12.06
C THR A 326 7.71 43.88 -10.61
N GLY A 327 8.21 42.66 -10.38
CA GLY A 327 8.56 42.10 -9.09
C GLY A 327 10.04 41.74 -9.01
N GLN A 328 10.84 42.58 -8.35
CA GLN A 328 12.25 42.31 -8.10
C GLN A 328 12.45 41.59 -6.75
N PRO A 329 13.46 40.71 -6.63
CA PRO A 329 14.39 40.23 -7.68
C PRO A 329 13.78 39.16 -8.59
N ARG A 330 14.48 38.74 -9.66
CA ARG A 330 13.99 37.69 -10.58
C ARG A 330 14.18 36.29 -10.02
N PHE A 331 13.14 35.49 -9.96
CA PHE A 331 13.22 34.08 -9.58
C PHE A 331 14.03 33.24 -10.58
N SER A 332 14.79 32.27 -10.08
CA SER A 332 15.54 31.30 -10.88
C SER A 332 14.97 29.90 -10.77
N HIS A 333 15.02 29.32 -9.57
CA HIS A 333 14.60 27.95 -9.34
C HIS A 333 14.37 27.70 -7.84
N LEU A 334 13.63 26.63 -7.56
CA LEU A 334 13.41 26.10 -6.22
C LEU A 334 14.27 24.84 -6.05
N ASP A 335 15.08 24.81 -4.99
CA ASP A 335 15.91 23.66 -4.62
C ASP A 335 15.40 23.04 -3.31
N ARG A 336 15.23 21.72 -3.30
CA ARG A 336 14.88 20.91 -2.12
C ARG A 336 15.93 19.84 -1.79
N SER A 337 17.04 19.79 -2.51
CA SER A 337 18.05 18.74 -2.40
C SER A 337 18.69 18.64 -1.02
N SER A 338 18.71 19.73 -0.26
CA SER A 338 19.26 19.81 1.11
C SER A 338 18.23 19.60 2.24
N GLY A 339 16.98 19.26 1.91
CA GLY A 339 15.91 18.95 2.88
C GLY A 339 14.91 20.09 3.10
N GLU A 340 15.37 21.32 3.29
CA GLU A 340 14.49 22.51 3.34
C GLU A 340 14.44 23.20 1.97
N PRO A 341 13.26 23.70 1.56
CA PRO A 341 13.11 24.41 0.29
C PRO A 341 13.83 25.77 0.33
N VAL A 342 14.63 26.04 -0.70
CA VAL A 342 15.31 27.31 -0.93
C VAL A 342 15.01 27.80 -2.33
N ALA A 343 14.45 29.00 -2.44
CA ALA A 343 14.25 29.68 -3.72
C ALA A 343 15.47 30.58 -4.01
N TYR A 344 15.99 30.50 -5.23
CA TYR A 344 17.14 31.28 -5.69
C TYR A 344 16.71 32.39 -6.66
N PHE A 345 17.40 33.53 -6.58
CA PHE A 345 17.05 34.74 -7.32
C PHE A 345 18.28 35.41 -7.94
N TYR A 346 18.07 36.06 -9.09
CA TYR A 346 19.02 36.98 -9.73
C TYR A 346 18.71 38.42 -9.29
N ASN A 347 19.72 39.15 -8.84
CA ASN A 347 19.55 40.55 -8.39
C ASN A 347 19.48 41.52 -9.57
N HIS A 348 20.03 41.14 -10.72
CA HIS A 348 20.06 41.95 -11.93
C HIS A 348 19.93 41.06 -13.19
N PRO A 349 19.33 41.56 -14.29
CA PRO A 349 19.23 40.80 -15.55
C PRO A 349 20.57 40.32 -16.13
N ALA A 350 21.67 41.01 -15.81
CA ALA A 350 23.03 40.65 -16.23
C ALA A 350 23.72 39.64 -15.29
N ASP A 351 23.10 39.25 -14.18
CA ASP A 351 23.68 38.25 -13.28
C ASP A 351 23.72 36.88 -13.97
N GLN A 352 24.90 36.26 -13.95
CA GLN A 352 25.09 34.90 -14.46
C GLN A 352 24.80 33.82 -13.42
N ASN A 353 24.76 34.18 -12.13
CA ASN A 353 24.56 33.26 -11.02
C ASN A 353 23.45 33.78 -10.10
N ALA A 354 22.49 32.93 -9.76
CA ALA A 354 21.43 33.26 -8.80
C ALA A 354 21.98 33.08 -7.37
N THR A 355 22.55 34.14 -6.80
CA THR A 355 23.21 34.09 -5.48
C THR A 355 22.29 34.43 -4.32
N SER A 356 21.23 35.21 -4.57
CA SER A 356 20.28 35.61 -3.53
C SER A 356 19.27 34.52 -3.25
N VAL A 357 18.82 34.43 -2.00
CA VAL A 357 18.02 33.29 -1.55
C VAL A 357 16.83 33.71 -0.69
N MET A 358 15.74 32.96 -0.79
CA MET A 358 14.64 32.96 0.19
C MET A 358 14.53 31.55 0.75
N ARG A 359 14.63 31.43 2.08
CA ARG A 359 14.51 30.15 2.80
C ARG A 359 13.10 29.97 3.33
N ALA A 360 12.71 28.74 3.65
CA ALA A 360 11.38 28.37 4.12
C ALA A 360 10.78 29.35 5.17
N ASP A 361 11.56 29.76 6.17
CA ASP A 361 11.07 30.60 7.26
C ASP A 361 10.91 32.09 6.91
N PHE A 362 11.25 32.51 5.69
CA PHE A 362 11.28 33.91 5.30
C PHE A 362 10.29 34.21 4.18
N ALA A 363 9.63 35.37 4.29
CA ALA A 363 8.75 35.91 3.25
C ALA A 363 9.49 36.88 2.30
N THR A 364 10.75 37.19 2.59
CA THR A 364 11.57 38.20 1.89
C THR A 364 12.86 37.59 1.38
N VAL A 365 13.37 38.11 0.26
CA VAL A 365 14.64 37.66 -0.31
C VAL A 365 15.81 38.24 0.48
N LEU A 366 16.79 37.40 0.79
CA LEU A 366 18.09 37.81 1.29
C LEU A 366 19.02 38.07 0.10
N VAL A 367 19.33 39.35 -0.14
CA VAL A 367 20.22 39.75 -1.21
C VAL A 367 21.66 39.34 -0.87
N GLN A 368 22.28 38.57 -1.75
CA GLN A 368 23.68 38.16 -1.66
C GLN A 368 24.41 38.43 -2.97
N GLY A 369 25.69 38.82 -2.87
CA GLY A 369 26.50 39.17 -4.04
C GLY A 369 26.33 40.63 -4.46
N ALA A 370 26.52 40.91 -5.74
CA ALA A 370 26.37 42.25 -6.30
C ALA A 370 24.89 42.69 -6.24
N ASN A 371 24.66 43.92 -5.78
CA ASN A 371 23.33 44.52 -5.67
C ASN A 371 23.27 45.89 -6.41
N PRO A 372 23.46 45.90 -7.74
CA PRO A 372 23.54 47.15 -8.51
C PRO A 372 22.21 47.92 -8.56
N LEU A 373 21.08 47.24 -8.34
CA LEU A 373 19.74 47.85 -8.27
C LEU A 373 19.40 48.39 -6.87
N ASN A 374 20.32 48.28 -5.91
CA ASN A 374 20.12 48.64 -4.51
C ASN A 374 18.82 48.06 -3.92
N LEU A 375 18.59 46.76 -4.19
CA LEU A 375 17.44 46.01 -3.69
C LEU A 375 17.43 46.00 -2.16
N THR A 376 16.29 46.33 -1.55
CA THR A 376 16.14 46.44 -0.09
C THR A 376 14.80 45.86 0.39
N ASN A 377 14.77 45.39 1.63
CA ASN A 377 13.55 44.97 2.34
C ASN A 377 12.96 46.09 3.23
N VAL A 378 13.60 47.25 3.27
CA VAL A 378 13.23 48.34 4.18
C VAL A 378 12.53 49.44 3.38
N SER A 379 11.30 49.75 3.76
CA SER A 379 10.40 50.65 3.00
C SER A 379 10.70 52.16 3.20
N ASP A 380 11.57 52.52 4.13
CA ASP A 380 11.87 53.90 4.52
C ASP A 380 13.16 54.47 3.90
N VAL A 381 13.85 53.69 3.06
CA VAL A 381 15.14 54.08 2.48
C VAL A 381 14.94 54.86 1.18
N THR A 382 15.38 56.11 1.15
CA THR A 382 15.20 57.08 0.04
C THR A 382 15.87 56.71 -1.29
N HIS A 383 16.72 55.67 -1.32
CA HIS A 383 17.58 55.37 -2.46
C HIS A 383 17.63 53.88 -2.87
N GLY A 384 16.75 53.02 -2.36
CA GLY A 384 16.72 51.59 -2.70
C GLY A 384 15.44 51.16 -3.43
N LEU A 385 15.53 50.09 -4.23
CA LEU A 385 14.35 49.47 -4.85
C LEU A 385 13.77 48.44 -3.89
N LEU A 386 12.53 48.67 -3.43
CA LEU A 386 11.87 47.76 -2.49
C LEU A 386 11.56 46.43 -3.18
N MET A 387 12.01 45.33 -2.58
CA MET A 387 11.76 43.99 -3.11
C MET A 387 10.32 43.54 -2.84
N ASN A 388 9.80 42.71 -3.74
CA ASN A 388 8.55 42.02 -3.49
C ASN A 388 8.70 41.08 -2.29
N ARG A 389 7.58 40.91 -1.59
CA ARG A 389 7.48 40.03 -0.42
C ARG A 389 6.34 39.07 -0.61
N LEU A 390 6.53 37.84 -0.14
CA LEU A 390 5.43 36.90 -0.01
C LEU A 390 4.47 37.36 1.09
N PRO A 391 3.18 37.00 1.02
CA PRO A 391 2.22 37.27 2.09
C PRO A 391 2.54 36.51 3.39
N ARG A 392 3.26 35.38 3.29
CA ARG A 392 3.67 34.50 4.39
C ARG A 392 5.07 33.93 4.10
N PRO A 393 5.75 33.34 5.09
CA PRO A 393 7.00 32.61 4.86
C PRO A 393 6.91 31.62 3.69
N LEU A 394 8.03 31.41 2.98
CA LEU A 394 8.10 30.54 1.81
C LEU A 394 7.56 29.13 2.10
N GLY A 395 7.87 28.54 3.26
CA GLY A 395 7.37 27.23 3.67
C GLY A 395 5.85 27.17 3.69
N ASP A 396 5.21 28.13 4.36
CA ASP A 396 3.75 28.25 4.40
C ASP A 396 3.15 28.44 3.01
N MET A 397 3.79 29.26 2.16
CA MET A 397 3.30 29.48 0.79
C MET A 397 3.42 28.22 -0.06
N LEU A 398 4.48 27.44 0.10
CA LEU A 398 4.65 26.15 -0.58
C LEU A 398 3.58 25.14 -0.12
N ASP A 399 3.23 25.11 1.16
CA ASP A 399 2.15 24.27 1.66
C ASP A 399 0.79 24.74 1.11
N ILE A 400 0.52 26.04 1.10
CA ILE A 400 -0.71 26.62 0.53
C ILE A 400 -0.83 26.31 -0.97
N TRP A 401 0.27 26.43 -1.72
CA TRP A 401 0.27 26.14 -3.15
C TRP A 401 0.24 24.65 -3.45
N SER A 402 0.83 23.82 -2.58
CA SER A 402 0.64 22.37 -2.63
C SER A 402 -0.84 22.04 -2.39
N ASP A 403 -1.50 22.66 -1.41
CA ASP A 403 -2.94 22.49 -1.17
C ASP A 403 -3.81 23.01 -2.32
N ASP A 404 -3.42 24.10 -2.99
CA ASP A 404 -4.08 24.61 -4.20
C ASP A 404 -3.93 23.62 -5.36
N PHE A 405 -2.70 23.14 -5.59
CA PHE A 405 -2.41 22.10 -6.57
C PHE A 405 -3.22 20.83 -6.29
N HIS A 406 -3.22 20.36 -5.04
CA HIS A 406 -4.02 19.22 -4.63
C HIS A 406 -5.52 19.48 -4.80
N ARG A 407 -6.05 20.65 -4.42
CA ARG A 407 -7.48 20.98 -4.63
C ARG A 407 -7.89 20.96 -6.10
N GLN A 408 -6.99 21.33 -7.00
CA GLN A 408 -7.24 21.26 -8.44
C GLN A 408 -7.22 19.82 -8.99
N HIS A 409 -6.52 18.89 -8.32
CA HIS A 409 -6.29 17.51 -8.78
C HIS A 409 -6.99 16.42 -7.94
N VAL A 410 -7.68 16.80 -6.86
CA VAL A 410 -8.34 15.88 -5.92
C VAL A 410 -9.84 15.76 -6.25
N GLY A 411 -10.31 14.52 -6.42
CA GLY A 411 -11.72 14.20 -6.54
C GLY A 411 -12.47 14.22 -5.21
N PRO A 412 -13.80 14.04 -5.21
CA PRO A 412 -14.58 13.90 -3.98
C PRO A 412 -13.96 12.83 -3.05
N GLY A 413 -13.73 13.18 -1.78
CA GLY A 413 -13.16 12.27 -0.78
C GLY A 413 -11.64 12.32 -0.61
N GLY A 414 -10.95 13.35 -1.12
CA GLY A 414 -9.53 13.56 -0.80
C GLY A 414 -8.56 12.70 -1.61
N ARG A 415 -9.06 11.97 -2.61
CA ARG A 415 -8.26 11.07 -3.46
C ARG A 415 -7.73 11.82 -4.68
N VAL A 416 -6.43 11.69 -4.95
CA VAL A 416 -5.84 12.09 -6.23
C VAL A 416 -6.54 11.30 -7.32
N ARG A 417 -7.11 12.00 -8.31
CA ARG A 417 -7.78 11.34 -9.42
C ARG A 417 -6.76 10.50 -10.17
N SER A 418 -7.10 9.24 -10.48
CA SER A 418 -6.29 8.49 -11.44
C SER A 418 -6.36 9.18 -12.81
N THR A 419 -5.44 8.89 -13.72
CA THR A 419 -5.50 9.42 -15.11
C THR A 419 -6.86 9.19 -15.75
N VAL A 420 -7.42 7.99 -15.55
CA VAL A 420 -8.76 7.61 -16.02
C VAL A 420 -9.88 8.43 -15.37
N GLU A 421 -9.76 8.77 -14.09
CA GLU A 421 -10.74 9.62 -13.40
C GLU A 421 -10.63 11.10 -13.80
N ALA A 422 -9.42 11.57 -14.10
CA ALA A 422 -9.20 12.91 -14.62
C ALA A 422 -9.82 13.02 -16.02
N GLU A 423 -9.54 12.07 -16.91
CA GLU A 423 -10.14 11.98 -18.24
C GLU A 423 -11.66 11.90 -18.17
N PHE A 424 -12.21 11.05 -17.28
CA PHE A 424 -13.65 10.98 -17.05
C PHE A 424 -14.22 12.33 -16.59
N ALA A 425 -13.57 12.99 -15.62
CA ALA A 425 -14.05 14.25 -15.08
C ALA A 425 -14.00 15.42 -16.08
N GLU A 426 -13.03 15.43 -17.00
CA GLU A 426 -12.95 16.42 -18.07
C GLU A 426 -14.07 16.26 -19.11
N GLN A 427 -14.46 15.01 -19.38
CA GLN A 427 -15.45 14.66 -20.40
C GLN A 427 -16.89 14.67 -19.86
N ALA A 428 -17.11 14.24 -18.61
CA ALA A 428 -18.43 14.06 -18.01
C ALA A 428 -19.06 15.39 -17.54
N ARG A 429 -19.60 16.16 -18.47
CA ARG A 429 -20.26 17.45 -18.21
C ARG A 429 -21.76 17.33 -17.96
N ASP A 430 -22.37 16.24 -18.44
CA ASP A 430 -23.78 15.90 -18.30
C ASP A 430 -23.97 14.37 -18.31
N HIS A 431 -25.21 13.88 -18.13
CA HIS A 431 -25.50 12.43 -18.06
C HIS A 431 -25.12 11.68 -19.35
N LYS A 432 -25.29 12.32 -20.51
CA LYS A 432 -25.00 11.72 -21.82
C LYS A 432 -23.48 11.55 -22.00
N THR A 433 -22.74 12.63 -21.82
CA THR A 433 -21.27 12.64 -21.93
C THR A 433 -20.62 11.78 -20.84
N ALA A 434 -21.18 11.71 -19.64
CA ALA A 434 -20.74 10.77 -18.61
C ALA A 434 -20.95 9.30 -19.03
N THR A 435 -22.07 8.98 -19.68
CA THR A 435 -22.34 7.64 -20.20
C THR A 435 -21.36 7.26 -21.31
N GLU A 436 -21.09 8.19 -22.24
CA GLU A 436 -20.14 8.00 -23.34
C GLU A 436 -18.70 7.83 -22.84
N ALA A 437 -18.23 8.71 -21.95
CA ALA A 437 -16.90 8.64 -21.36
C ALA A 437 -16.68 7.34 -20.57
N MET A 438 -17.66 6.92 -19.75
CA MET A 438 -17.59 5.65 -19.02
C MET A 438 -17.52 4.45 -19.97
N SER A 439 -18.27 4.49 -21.08
CA SER A 439 -18.26 3.44 -22.09
C SER A 439 -16.88 3.32 -22.75
N ALA A 440 -16.28 4.45 -23.14
CA ALA A 440 -14.95 4.48 -23.77
C ALA A 440 -13.87 3.91 -22.84
N ILE A 441 -13.88 4.32 -21.57
CA ILE A 441 -12.95 3.84 -20.54
C ILE A 441 -13.07 2.33 -20.34
N LEU A 442 -14.30 1.82 -20.21
CA LEU A 442 -14.55 0.39 -19.98
C LEU A 442 -14.09 -0.48 -21.16
N ILE A 443 -14.42 -0.06 -22.38
CA ILE A 443 -14.05 -0.80 -23.60
C ILE A 443 -12.54 -0.72 -23.84
N GLY A 444 -11.94 0.46 -23.65
CA GLY A 444 -10.50 0.67 -23.75
C GLY A 444 -9.73 -0.24 -22.78
N SER A 445 -10.10 -0.22 -21.50
CA SER A 445 -9.47 -1.07 -20.47
C SER A 445 -9.55 -2.56 -20.79
N LEU A 446 -10.66 -3.04 -21.35
CA LEU A 446 -10.81 -4.45 -21.73
C LEU A 446 -10.00 -4.79 -23.00
N THR A 447 -9.89 -3.86 -23.94
CA THR A 447 -9.21 -4.06 -25.23
C THR A 447 -7.69 -3.97 -25.09
N GLU A 448 -7.19 -3.07 -24.25
CA GLU A 448 -5.74 -2.91 -23.99
C GLU A 448 -5.16 -4.09 -23.20
N ASN A 449 -5.98 -4.71 -22.34
CA ASN A 449 -5.55 -5.79 -21.46
C ASN A 449 -5.95 -7.19 -21.93
N VAL A 450 -6.36 -7.35 -23.20
CA VAL A 450 -6.80 -8.65 -23.76
C VAL A 450 -5.79 -9.77 -23.48
N ARG A 451 -4.48 -9.49 -23.51
CA ARG A 451 -3.41 -10.49 -23.31
C ARG A 451 -2.96 -10.68 -21.86
N ARG A 452 -3.49 -9.91 -20.91
CA ARG A 452 -3.11 -9.96 -19.49
C ARG A 452 -4.36 -10.15 -18.64
N PRO A 453 -4.57 -11.31 -18.00
CA PRO A 453 -5.69 -11.47 -17.09
C PRO A 453 -5.50 -10.56 -15.87
N GLU A 454 -6.12 -9.39 -15.93
CA GLU A 454 -6.12 -8.39 -14.87
C GLU A 454 -7.52 -8.27 -14.25
N THR A 455 -7.56 -7.98 -12.95
CA THR A 455 -8.83 -7.74 -12.24
C THR A 455 -9.03 -6.24 -12.15
N HIS A 456 -10.09 -5.74 -12.78
CA HIS A 456 -10.47 -4.33 -12.74
C HIS A 456 -11.63 -4.12 -11.76
N LEU A 457 -11.45 -3.21 -10.80
CA LEU A 457 -12.51 -2.75 -9.90
C LEU A 457 -13.00 -1.37 -10.38
N LEU A 458 -14.26 -1.29 -10.80
CA LEU A 458 -14.88 -0.04 -11.20
C LEU A 458 -15.81 0.50 -10.10
N CYS A 459 -15.45 1.62 -9.50
CA CYS A 459 -16.33 2.40 -8.62
C CYS A 459 -17.03 3.48 -9.44
N ALA A 460 -18.33 3.31 -9.71
CA ALA A 460 -19.07 4.24 -10.53
C ALA A 460 -20.55 4.31 -10.13
N PRO A 461 -21.17 5.51 -10.19
CA PRO A 461 -22.54 5.74 -9.74
C PRO A 461 -23.55 4.85 -10.46
N GLU A 462 -24.67 4.56 -9.81
CA GLU A 462 -25.80 3.88 -10.44
C GLU A 462 -26.38 4.74 -11.57
N GLY A 463 -26.95 4.10 -12.61
CA GLY A 463 -27.64 4.82 -13.69
C GLY A 463 -26.78 5.40 -14.81
N ILE A 464 -25.45 5.20 -14.83
CA ILE A 464 -24.56 5.64 -15.94
C ILE A 464 -24.36 4.58 -17.04
N SER A 465 -25.30 3.64 -17.17
CA SER A 465 -25.35 2.62 -18.24
C SER A 465 -24.16 1.65 -18.39
N LYS A 466 -23.31 1.48 -17.36
CA LYS A 466 -22.15 0.56 -17.32
C LYS A 466 -22.40 -0.80 -17.99
N THR A 467 -23.43 -1.51 -17.52
CA THR A 467 -23.78 -2.85 -18.00
C THR A 467 -24.26 -2.83 -19.46
N ARG A 468 -25.05 -1.81 -19.83
CA ARG A 468 -25.60 -1.67 -21.18
C ARG A 468 -24.50 -1.37 -22.20
N SER A 469 -23.53 -0.52 -21.85
CA SER A 469 -22.35 -0.22 -22.67
C SER A 469 -21.53 -1.47 -22.98
N LEU A 470 -21.24 -2.30 -21.96
CA LEU A 470 -20.53 -3.57 -22.15
C LEU A 470 -21.32 -4.57 -23.00
N MET A 471 -22.65 -4.64 -22.80
CA MET A 471 -23.52 -5.48 -23.61
C MET A 471 -23.53 -5.03 -25.07
N ALA A 472 -23.59 -3.71 -25.33
CA ALA A 472 -23.55 -3.16 -26.68
C ALA A 472 -22.21 -3.42 -27.39
N ALA A 473 -21.08 -3.36 -26.67
CA ALA A 473 -19.75 -3.62 -27.21
C ALA A 473 -19.37 -5.11 -27.29
N ALA A 474 -20.25 -6.01 -26.83
CA ALA A 474 -19.98 -7.45 -26.78
C ALA A 474 -19.54 -8.07 -28.13
N PRO A 475 -20.14 -7.74 -29.30
CA PRO A 475 -19.70 -8.29 -30.58
C PRO A 475 -18.23 -8.00 -30.87
N ASP A 476 -17.81 -6.75 -30.68
CA ASP A 476 -16.44 -6.30 -30.96
C ASP A 476 -15.44 -6.91 -29.99
N LEU A 477 -15.79 -7.01 -28.70
CA LEU A 477 -14.97 -7.65 -27.68
C LEU A 477 -14.77 -9.14 -28.00
N ILE A 478 -15.84 -9.85 -28.36
CA ILE A 478 -15.79 -11.27 -28.73
C ILE A 478 -14.95 -11.48 -29.99
N ALA A 479 -15.11 -10.62 -31.01
CA ALA A 479 -14.31 -10.66 -32.23
C ALA A 479 -12.82 -10.43 -31.93
N ASN A 480 -12.49 -9.48 -31.06
CA ASN A 480 -11.13 -9.22 -30.62
C ASN A 480 -10.54 -10.40 -29.84
N PHE A 481 -11.27 -10.98 -28.88
CA PHE A 481 -10.82 -12.18 -28.15
C PHE A 481 -10.53 -13.35 -29.08
N ARG A 482 -11.38 -13.57 -30.10
CA ARG A 482 -11.14 -14.61 -31.11
C ARG A 482 -9.89 -14.38 -31.94
N ARG A 483 -9.67 -13.13 -32.38
CA ARG A 483 -8.46 -12.74 -33.13
C ARG A 483 -7.19 -13.01 -32.33
N GLU A 484 -7.26 -12.85 -31.01
CA GLU A 484 -6.17 -13.10 -30.07
C GLU A 484 -6.08 -14.56 -29.59
N GLY A 485 -6.93 -15.46 -30.09
CA GLY A 485 -6.93 -16.89 -29.71
C GLY A 485 -7.43 -17.18 -28.29
N LEU A 486 -8.21 -16.27 -27.70
CA LEU A 486 -8.72 -16.37 -26.34
C LEU A 486 -10.16 -16.91 -26.28
N PRO A 487 -10.58 -17.47 -25.13
CA PRO A 487 -11.95 -17.91 -24.95
C PRO A 487 -12.95 -16.74 -25.14
N SER A 488 -13.88 -16.89 -26.08
CA SER A 488 -14.73 -15.79 -26.54
C SER A 488 -16.13 -15.79 -25.88
N TRP A 489 -16.17 -15.96 -24.56
CA TRP A 489 -17.41 -15.96 -23.78
C TRP A 489 -17.38 -14.83 -22.74
N LEU A 490 -18.51 -14.16 -22.59
CA LEU A 490 -18.71 -13.08 -21.63
C LEU A 490 -19.66 -13.56 -20.52
N MET A 491 -19.29 -13.31 -19.26
CA MET A 491 -20.13 -13.64 -18.11
C MET A 491 -20.49 -12.37 -17.35
N PHE A 492 -21.79 -12.15 -17.16
CA PHE A 492 -22.31 -11.07 -16.32
C PHE A 492 -22.94 -11.68 -15.07
N ALA A 493 -22.43 -11.31 -13.89
CA ALA A 493 -22.98 -11.74 -12.61
C ALA A 493 -23.95 -10.67 -12.07
N PHE A 494 -25.14 -11.11 -11.66
CA PHE A 494 -26.19 -10.25 -11.12
C PHE A 494 -26.63 -10.74 -9.74
N PRO A 495 -27.06 -9.84 -8.83
CA PRO A 495 -27.49 -10.21 -7.49
C PRO A 495 -28.82 -10.99 -7.48
N THR A 496 -29.61 -10.92 -8.56
CA THR A 496 -30.91 -11.62 -8.65
C THR A 496 -31.09 -12.28 -10.02
N TYR A 497 -31.81 -13.41 -10.06
CA TYR A 497 -32.18 -14.09 -11.31
C TYR A 497 -33.10 -13.25 -12.19
N LYS A 498 -34.04 -12.52 -11.58
CA LYS A 498 -34.93 -11.62 -12.31
C LYS A 498 -34.12 -10.56 -13.07
N GLY A 499 -33.15 -9.93 -12.41
CA GLY A 499 -32.24 -8.97 -13.06
C GLY A 499 -31.39 -9.61 -14.16
N ALA A 500 -30.94 -10.85 -13.98
CA ALA A 500 -30.22 -11.58 -15.02
C ALA A 500 -31.10 -11.88 -16.25
N GLU A 501 -32.37 -12.26 -16.04
CA GLU A 501 -33.34 -12.53 -17.10
C GLU A 501 -33.72 -11.25 -17.86
N GLU A 502 -33.99 -10.15 -17.13
CA GLU A 502 -34.23 -8.83 -17.72
C GLU A 502 -33.06 -8.39 -18.61
N LYS A 503 -31.83 -8.62 -18.15
CA LYS A 503 -30.60 -8.28 -18.90
C LYS A 503 -30.31 -9.19 -20.08
N ALA A 504 -30.65 -10.47 -19.99
CA ALA A 504 -30.58 -11.39 -21.12
C ALA A 504 -31.57 -11.02 -22.24
N ALA A 505 -32.77 -10.56 -21.87
CA ALA A 505 -33.75 -10.02 -22.80
C ALA A 505 -33.26 -8.70 -23.42
N GLU A 506 -32.71 -7.79 -22.61
CA GLU A 506 -32.11 -6.54 -23.09
C GLU A 506 -30.96 -6.80 -24.07
N PHE A 507 -30.08 -7.76 -23.78
CA PHE A 507 -29.01 -8.16 -24.69
C PHE A 507 -29.56 -8.65 -26.04
N SER A 508 -30.56 -9.53 -26.01
CA SER A 508 -31.22 -10.02 -27.23
C SER A 508 -31.85 -8.89 -28.04
N ALA A 509 -32.43 -7.88 -27.37
CA ALA A 509 -33.04 -6.74 -28.02
C ALA A 509 -31.99 -5.76 -28.60
N LEU A 510 -30.88 -5.54 -27.90
CA LEU A 510 -29.79 -4.66 -28.37
C LEU A 510 -29.14 -5.18 -29.66
N HIS A 511 -29.10 -6.50 -29.83
CA HIS A 511 -28.46 -7.17 -30.95
C HIS A 511 -29.48 -7.90 -31.84
N ALA A 512 -30.73 -7.42 -31.86
CA ALA A 512 -31.80 -8.05 -32.63
C ALA A 512 -31.48 -8.11 -34.13
N ASP A 513 -30.76 -7.11 -34.64
CA ASP A 513 -30.38 -7.01 -36.05
C ASP A 513 -29.20 -7.93 -36.42
N ASP A 514 -28.28 -8.19 -35.48
CA ASP A 514 -27.16 -9.11 -35.68
C ASP A 514 -26.58 -9.62 -34.34
N MET A 515 -27.01 -10.80 -33.91
CA MET A 515 -26.40 -11.50 -32.77
C MET A 515 -25.18 -12.35 -33.15
N GLY A 516 -24.81 -12.44 -34.42
CA GLY A 516 -23.75 -13.35 -34.85
C GLY A 516 -24.01 -14.78 -34.37
N ASP A 517 -23.01 -15.41 -33.75
CA ASP A 517 -23.11 -16.72 -33.10
C ASP A 517 -23.24 -16.62 -31.57
N MET A 518 -23.53 -15.42 -31.06
CA MET A 518 -23.72 -15.20 -29.63
C MET A 518 -25.13 -15.64 -29.21
N VAL A 519 -25.21 -16.23 -28.01
CA VAL A 519 -26.48 -16.62 -27.39
C VAL A 519 -26.44 -16.23 -25.91
N PRO A 520 -27.32 -15.34 -25.43
CA PRO A 520 -27.39 -15.05 -24.01
C PRO A 520 -27.98 -16.25 -23.27
N VAL A 521 -27.26 -16.72 -22.25
CA VAL A 521 -27.68 -17.85 -21.40
C VAL A 521 -27.71 -17.41 -19.94
N VAL A 522 -28.86 -17.57 -19.29
CA VAL A 522 -28.99 -17.37 -17.85
C VAL A 522 -28.62 -18.67 -17.14
N VAL A 523 -27.51 -18.63 -16.39
CA VAL A 523 -27.04 -19.77 -15.58
C VAL A 523 -27.71 -19.71 -14.21
N ARG A 524 -28.42 -20.79 -13.85
CA ARG A 524 -29.07 -20.93 -12.53
C ARG A 524 -28.23 -21.82 -11.63
N SER A 525 -28.18 -21.49 -10.34
CA SER A 525 -27.54 -22.37 -9.35
C SER A 525 -28.32 -23.67 -9.18
N PHE A 526 -27.63 -24.73 -8.79
CA PHE A 526 -28.24 -26.02 -8.49
C PHE A 526 -29.40 -25.91 -7.49
N ASP A 527 -29.24 -25.08 -6.46
CA ASP A 527 -30.28 -24.86 -5.46
C ASP A 527 -31.52 -24.17 -6.06
N ARG A 528 -31.33 -23.21 -6.98
CA ARG A 528 -32.46 -22.56 -7.65
C ARG A 528 -33.23 -23.54 -8.52
N ILE A 529 -32.52 -24.31 -9.36
CA ILE A 529 -33.13 -25.33 -10.22
C ILE A 529 -33.88 -26.36 -9.36
N TYR A 530 -33.29 -26.78 -8.25
CA TYR A 530 -33.91 -27.72 -7.32
C TYR A 530 -35.20 -27.15 -6.69
N ARG A 531 -35.21 -25.89 -6.27
CA ARG A 531 -36.42 -25.23 -5.72
C ARG A 531 -37.53 -25.08 -6.75
N ASP A 532 -37.18 -24.79 -8.01
CA ASP A 532 -38.15 -24.67 -9.10
C ASP A 532 -38.78 -26.05 -9.43
N LEU A 533 -37.98 -27.12 -9.42
CA LEU A 533 -38.45 -28.49 -9.68
C LEU A 533 -39.15 -29.14 -8.47
N CYS A 534 -38.82 -28.70 -7.26
CA CYS A 534 -39.41 -29.15 -6.01
C CYS A 534 -39.96 -27.94 -5.24
N PRO A 535 -41.13 -27.41 -5.61
CA PRO A 535 -41.66 -26.16 -5.05
C PRO A 535 -42.11 -26.30 -3.59
N ASP A 536 -42.52 -27.50 -3.18
CA ASP A 536 -42.96 -27.83 -1.83
C ASP A 536 -41.76 -27.94 -0.87
N PRO A 537 -41.61 -27.02 0.11
CA PRO A 537 -40.49 -27.04 1.05
C PRO A 537 -40.40 -28.32 1.88
N GLN A 538 -41.53 -28.98 2.17
CA GLN A 538 -41.55 -30.20 2.98
C GLN A 538 -41.00 -31.42 2.24
N LYS A 539 -41.00 -31.37 0.90
CA LYS A 539 -40.45 -32.42 0.04
C LYS A 539 -39.00 -32.17 -0.35
N ARG A 540 -38.41 -31.04 0.05
CA ARG A 540 -37.02 -30.71 -0.24
C ARG A 540 -36.09 -31.47 0.70
N LEU A 541 -35.07 -32.09 0.12
CA LEU A 541 -33.99 -32.73 0.83
C LEU A 541 -33.01 -31.64 1.30
N SER A 542 -32.66 -31.65 2.58
CA SER A 542 -31.69 -30.71 3.16
C SER A 542 -30.28 -31.31 3.20
N HIS A 543 -29.28 -30.46 3.37
CA HIS A 543 -27.89 -30.92 3.61
C HIS A 543 -27.77 -31.76 4.88
N GLU A 544 -28.49 -31.37 5.93
CA GLU A 544 -28.54 -32.08 7.21
C GLU A 544 -29.14 -33.48 7.05
N ARG A 545 -30.23 -33.62 6.28
CA ARG A 545 -30.85 -34.92 6.00
C ARG A 545 -29.94 -35.82 5.16
N ALA A 546 -29.19 -35.25 4.21
CA ALA A 546 -28.22 -36.01 3.43
C ALA A 546 -27.08 -36.55 4.30
N ALA A 547 -26.55 -35.72 5.21
CA ALA A 547 -25.53 -36.14 6.17
C ALA A 547 -26.04 -37.22 7.13
N MET A 548 -27.24 -37.08 7.67
CA MET A 548 -27.86 -38.10 8.53
C MET A 548 -28.17 -39.41 7.77
N GLY A 549 -28.45 -39.32 6.48
CA GLY A 549 -28.72 -40.45 5.59
C GLY A 549 -27.46 -41.17 5.09
N GLY A 550 -26.26 -40.70 5.45
CA GLY A 550 -24.99 -41.31 5.02
C GLY A 550 -24.61 -41.03 3.56
N TYR A 551 -25.14 -39.98 2.95
CA TYR A 551 -24.77 -39.54 1.60
C TYR A 551 -23.62 -38.53 1.67
N ASP A 552 -22.70 -38.57 0.70
CA ASP A 552 -21.56 -37.66 0.61
C ASP A 552 -22.00 -36.23 0.25
N SER A 553 -23.18 -36.08 -0.36
CA SER A 553 -23.76 -34.77 -0.65
C SER A 553 -25.29 -34.81 -0.80
N ARG A 554 -25.90 -33.62 -0.66
CA ARG A 554 -27.31 -33.41 -0.98
C ARG A 554 -27.66 -33.80 -2.41
N MET A 555 -26.73 -33.63 -3.36
CA MET A 555 -26.95 -33.99 -4.76
C MET A 555 -26.98 -35.50 -4.99
N GLU A 556 -26.15 -36.24 -4.26
CA GLU A 556 -26.16 -37.71 -4.30
C GLU A 556 -27.48 -38.25 -3.75
N MET A 557 -27.92 -37.69 -2.61
CA MET A 557 -29.23 -38.01 -2.04
C MET A 557 -30.39 -37.67 -3.01
N ILE A 558 -30.33 -36.52 -3.69
CA ILE A 558 -31.34 -36.15 -4.71
C ILE A 558 -31.34 -37.15 -5.87
N ARG A 559 -30.18 -37.64 -6.31
CA ARG A 559 -30.08 -38.67 -7.37
C ARG A 559 -30.68 -40.01 -6.92
N ALA A 560 -30.46 -40.40 -5.67
CA ALA A 560 -30.97 -41.64 -5.10
C ALA A 560 -32.48 -41.59 -4.83
N GLU A 561 -32.98 -40.53 -4.19
CA GLU A 561 -34.34 -40.46 -3.65
C GLU A 561 -35.31 -39.66 -4.53
N GLN A 562 -34.81 -38.80 -5.42
CA GLN A 562 -35.61 -37.92 -6.29
C GLN A 562 -35.14 -38.00 -7.75
N SER A 563 -35.05 -39.21 -8.27
CA SER A 563 -34.50 -39.52 -9.62
C SER A 563 -35.09 -38.69 -10.76
N ARG A 564 -36.38 -38.37 -10.74
CA ARG A 564 -37.00 -37.47 -11.73
C ARG A 564 -36.50 -36.02 -11.65
N VAL A 565 -36.25 -35.51 -10.45
CA VAL A 565 -35.69 -34.17 -10.24
C VAL A 565 -34.22 -34.15 -10.64
N ALA A 566 -33.46 -35.19 -10.30
CA ALA A 566 -32.08 -35.36 -10.73
C ALA A 566 -31.95 -35.42 -12.26
N GLN A 567 -32.79 -36.22 -12.93
CA GLN A 567 -32.83 -36.31 -14.40
C GLN A 567 -33.17 -34.95 -15.05
N ALA A 568 -34.06 -34.17 -14.45
CA ALA A 568 -34.39 -32.83 -14.94
C ALA A 568 -33.24 -31.82 -14.73
N ILE A 569 -32.49 -31.91 -13.62
CA ILE A 569 -31.29 -31.10 -13.35
C ILE A 569 -30.17 -31.44 -14.36
N ASP A 570 -29.91 -32.73 -14.55
CA ASP A 570 -28.87 -33.24 -15.45
C ASP A 570 -29.27 -32.99 -16.93
N GLY A 571 -30.55 -33.15 -17.27
CA GLY A 571 -31.12 -32.86 -18.60
C GLY A 571 -31.20 -31.38 -18.93
N GLY A 572 -31.45 -30.51 -17.94
CA GLY A 572 -31.39 -29.05 -18.09
C GLY A 572 -29.99 -28.57 -18.49
N SER A 573 -28.96 -29.15 -17.86
CA SER A 573 -27.55 -28.88 -18.20
C SER A 573 -27.17 -29.39 -19.60
N ARG A 574 -27.75 -30.52 -20.02
CA ARG A 574 -27.53 -31.12 -21.35
C ARG A 574 -28.22 -30.33 -22.47
N SER A 575 -29.48 -29.94 -22.27
CA SER A 575 -30.24 -29.12 -23.22
C SER A 575 -29.65 -27.70 -23.40
N GLN A 576 -29.05 -27.11 -22.35
CA GLN A 576 -28.30 -25.86 -22.47
C GLN A 576 -27.04 -26.03 -23.32
N ARG A 577 -26.29 -27.13 -23.17
CA ARG A 577 -25.12 -27.46 -24.02
C ARG A 577 -25.50 -27.79 -25.47
N GLU A 578 -26.63 -28.44 -25.68
CA GLU A 578 -27.13 -28.80 -27.01
C GLU A 578 -27.64 -27.58 -27.77
N ARG A 579 -28.30 -26.62 -27.09
CA ARG A 579 -28.69 -25.32 -27.69
C ARG A 579 -27.49 -24.50 -28.16
N THR A 580 -26.41 -24.46 -27.38
CA THR A 580 -25.16 -23.79 -27.79
C THR A 580 -24.45 -24.52 -28.93
N SER A 581 -24.59 -25.85 -29.04
CA SER A 581 -23.93 -26.66 -30.07
C SER A 581 -24.71 -26.73 -31.39
N SER A 582 -26.04 -26.77 -31.37
CA SER A 582 -26.86 -26.90 -32.58
C SER A 582 -26.92 -25.61 -33.41
N MET A 583 -26.87 -24.44 -32.77
CA MET A 583 -26.79 -23.15 -33.48
C MET A 583 -25.41 -22.91 -34.11
N ALA A 584 -24.33 -23.37 -33.48
CA ALA A 584 -23.00 -23.36 -34.09
C ALA A 584 -22.95 -24.25 -35.35
N ALA A 585 -23.61 -25.42 -35.33
CA ALA A 585 -23.68 -26.33 -36.48
C ALA A 585 -24.57 -25.81 -37.62
N ALA A 586 -25.67 -25.13 -37.32
CA ALA A 586 -26.58 -24.56 -38.32
C ALA A 586 -25.91 -23.48 -39.19
N LYS A 587 -24.93 -22.73 -38.66
CA LYS A 587 -24.17 -21.74 -39.43
C LYS A 587 -23.05 -22.35 -40.28
N THR A 588 -22.40 -23.43 -39.83
CA THR A 588 -21.43 -24.16 -40.66
C THR A 588 -22.08 -24.70 -41.94
N MET A 589 -23.35 -25.11 -41.86
CA MET A 589 -24.14 -25.54 -43.03
C MET A 589 -24.62 -24.37 -43.91
N ALA A 590 -24.91 -23.19 -43.35
CA ALA A 590 -25.28 -22.00 -44.13
C ALA A 590 -24.07 -21.37 -44.86
N ALA A 591 -22.86 -21.46 -44.29
CA ALA A 591 -21.62 -21.00 -44.91
C ALA A 591 -21.12 -21.94 -46.03
N THR A 592 -21.57 -23.21 -46.05
CA THR A 592 -21.25 -24.14 -47.14
C THR A 592 -22.25 -24.10 -48.30
N SER A 593 -23.45 -23.53 -48.13
CA SER A 593 -24.45 -23.45 -49.21
C SER A 593 -24.33 -22.21 -50.11
N THR A 594 -23.43 -21.27 -49.78
CA THR A 594 -23.22 -20.02 -50.54
C THR A 594 -22.08 -20.08 -51.59
N HIS A 595 -21.43 -21.23 -51.76
CA HIS A 595 -20.51 -21.46 -52.88
C HIS A 595 -21.13 -22.35 -53.95
N GLN A 596 -22.01 -21.75 -54.75
CA GLN A 596 -22.38 -22.26 -56.06
C GLN A 596 -21.66 -21.39 -57.10
N PRO A 597 -20.70 -21.92 -57.87
CA PRO A 597 -19.88 -21.09 -58.75
C PRO A 597 -20.70 -20.68 -59.98
N THR A 598 -20.93 -19.38 -60.12
CA THR A 598 -21.38 -18.75 -61.36
C THR A 598 -20.27 -18.90 -62.40
N ILE A 599 -20.56 -19.65 -63.45
CA ILE A 599 -19.83 -19.65 -64.71
C ILE A 599 -20.30 -18.41 -65.47
N ASP A 600 -19.40 -17.46 -65.78
CA ASP A 600 -19.21 -17.01 -67.17
C ASP A 600 -18.13 -15.93 -67.38
N ALA A 601 -17.36 -16.19 -68.44
CA ALA A 601 -16.79 -15.29 -69.46
C ALA A 601 -15.96 -14.04 -69.09
N GLY A 602 -14.71 -14.00 -69.59
CA GLY A 602 -13.96 -12.73 -69.67
C GLY A 602 -12.47 -12.81 -70.01
N ILE A 603 -12.14 -13.27 -71.21
CA ILE A 603 -11.04 -12.91 -72.14
C ILE A 603 -9.75 -12.19 -71.62
N SER A 604 -8.63 -12.62 -72.25
CA SER A 604 -7.30 -11.97 -72.44
C SER A 604 -6.24 -12.18 -71.34
N ALA A 605 -4.95 -12.37 -71.59
CA ALA A 605 -4.10 -12.80 -72.72
C ALA A 605 -2.64 -12.71 -72.18
N ALA A 606 -1.73 -13.48 -72.80
CA ALA A 606 -0.27 -13.54 -72.60
C ALA A 606 0.21 -14.15 -71.26
N GLY A 607 1.15 -15.10 -71.20
CA GLY A 607 1.94 -15.77 -72.23
C GLY A 607 2.84 -16.85 -71.59
N THR A 608 3.11 -17.89 -72.38
CA THR A 608 4.38 -18.64 -72.48
C THR A 608 5.13 -19.09 -71.22
N GLY A 609 5.26 -20.42 -71.06
CA GLY A 609 6.42 -21.00 -70.34
C GLY A 609 6.29 -22.45 -69.87
N GLN A 610 6.63 -23.40 -70.75
CA GLN A 610 7.31 -24.70 -70.50
C GLN A 610 7.05 -25.42 -69.15
N ALA A 611 6.29 -26.52 -69.10
CA ALA A 611 6.75 -27.90 -69.32
C ALA A 611 8.02 -28.30 -68.54
N THR A 612 7.90 -29.16 -67.51
CA THR A 612 8.37 -30.57 -67.52
C THR A 612 8.51 -31.23 -66.13
N TRP A 613 8.05 -32.50 -66.03
CA TRP A 613 8.54 -33.68 -65.25
C TRP A 613 8.77 -33.54 -63.71
N ARG A 614 8.55 -34.50 -62.79
CA ARG A 614 8.35 -35.95 -62.83
C ARG A 614 8.02 -36.45 -61.39
N THR A 615 7.22 -37.53 -61.32
CA THR A 615 7.29 -38.66 -60.35
C THR A 615 7.11 -38.49 -58.82
N ARG A 616 5.96 -39.02 -58.36
CA ARG A 616 5.71 -39.87 -57.16
C ARG A 616 6.77 -41.00 -56.96
N PRO A 617 6.68 -41.85 -55.89
CA PRO A 617 6.41 -41.63 -54.45
C PRO A 617 7.30 -42.54 -53.54
N GLN A 618 6.92 -42.60 -52.23
CA GLN A 618 7.17 -43.67 -51.24
C GLN A 618 8.53 -43.73 -50.52
N SER A 619 8.51 -43.38 -49.22
CA SER A 619 8.42 -44.35 -48.11
C SER A 619 7.77 -43.69 -46.90
#